data_AF-A0A7J6NRE1-F1
#
_entry.id   AF-A0A7J6NRE1-F1
#
_cell.length_a   1.000
_cell.length_b   1.000
_cell.length_c   1.000
_cell.angle_alpha   90.00
_cell.angle_beta   90.00
_cell.angle_gamma   90.00
#
_symmetry.space_group_name_H-M   'P 1'
#
loop_
_entity.id
_entity.type
_entity.pdbx_description
1 polymer ?
#
loop_
_entity_poly.entity_id
_entity_poly.type
_entity_poly.pdbx_seq_one_letter_code
_entity_poly.pdbx_strand_id
1 'polypeptide(L)'
;MQSSGVDTVLAARQVERQCRLELGTLRVARKRRTAYGTTVQLLSATSETDLSDFEQGSGGIYIGPAPKFWLDEESRKSVGQRYTCVVRGVSAGREFVEERINAALKSGVANLWAPDKFGKAEIRTYELGARLLKGDHRGFIRLLVGANRDESSRTWEAYQAFQRGDLSACAVALPPKACSITTAVIMMLNKTGDAEAAMRAVPMSLRWSLKKAVDAYVWNQVAKFRLTSMLTEHAVEGDWVLLDGGSLTRVTSREARSKKYPLSRVLLPLCPTSEVGVRLWEVSSPLSGGCSDFTCRWDWKLLHSRCSSRTSHSIVIFLFLSVEPQDYPLNAAAFAYTKARENLGLKDTHFKEAAERVRSTQLLLHRRLGPDVVVQIGRQERNGESEQQQQQPLLYRPLVGFPTEVQWDLVTGPVGQPVVATDVVRNGLIADLDPSLSTRDGLPGGRKRSPRSETCLRLRFTLEKAHDCGGRMVLREILQRPIHEFMPASSLGRQDLLF
;
A
#
# COMPACT_ATOMS: atom_id res chain seq x y z
N MET A 1 6.23 -17.80 -2.51
CA MET A 1 5.46 -17.97 -1.26
C MET A 1 3.98 -17.77 -1.54
N GLN A 2 3.16 -18.78 -1.25
CA GLN A 2 1.70 -18.66 -1.13
C GLN A 2 1.33 -18.46 0.35
N SER A 3 0.37 -17.59 0.63
CA SER A 3 -0.18 -17.38 1.96
C SER A 3 -1.71 -17.25 1.90
N SER A 4 -2.41 -18.01 2.74
CA SER A 4 -3.88 -18.01 2.83
C SER A 4 -4.30 -17.72 4.26
N GLY A 5 -5.17 -16.73 4.49
CA GLY A 5 -5.63 -16.42 5.85
C GLY A 5 -4.64 -15.63 6.72
N VAL A 6 -3.52 -15.15 6.16
CA VAL A 6 -2.46 -14.46 6.90
C VAL A 6 -1.88 -13.29 6.11
N ASP A 7 -1.50 -12.20 6.80
CA ASP A 7 -0.77 -11.07 6.19
C ASP A 7 0.61 -11.54 5.72
N THR A 8 1.09 -10.97 4.62
CA THR A 8 2.31 -11.44 3.95
C THR A 8 3.58 -11.17 4.75
N VAL A 9 3.58 -10.15 5.61
CA VAL A 9 4.71 -9.82 6.50
C VAL A 9 4.72 -10.78 7.70
N LEU A 10 3.56 -11.09 8.27
CA LEU A 10 3.42 -12.10 9.32
C LEU A 10 3.76 -13.49 8.79
N ALA A 11 3.37 -13.80 7.55
CA ALA A 11 3.77 -15.03 6.89
C ALA A 11 5.28 -15.15 6.78
N ALA A 12 5.96 -14.12 6.25
CA ALA A 12 7.42 -14.11 6.17
C ALA A 12 8.08 -14.26 7.55
N ARG A 13 7.58 -13.56 8.58
CA ARG A 13 8.09 -13.67 9.96
C ARG A 13 7.87 -15.04 10.59
N GLN A 14 6.78 -15.72 10.24
CA GLN A 14 6.52 -17.08 10.70
C GLN A 14 7.53 -18.05 10.08
N VAL A 15 7.81 -17.90 8.78
CA VAL A 15 8.86 -18.65 8.09
C VAL A 15 10.22 -18.39 8.75
N GLU A 16 10.60 -17.13 8.96
CA GLU A 16 11.86 -16.76 9.64
C GLU A 16 12.01 -17.46 10.99
N ARG A 17 10.95 -17.45 11.82
CA ARG A 17 11.00 -18.10 13.14
C ARG A 17 11.14 -19.61 13.07
N GLN A 18 10.42 -20.26 12.16
CA GLN A 18 10.49 -21.72 12.04
C GLN A 18 11.87 -22.16 11.52
N CYS A 19 12.42 -21.45 10.55
CA CYS A 19 13.76 -21.70 10.00
C CYS A 19 14.90 -21.08 10.81
N ARG A 20 14.62 -20.57 12.03
CA ARG A 20 15.62 -19.95 12.94
C ARG A 20 16.45 -18.83 12.30
N LEU A 21 15.83 -18.08 11.39
CA LEU A 21 16.43 -16.92 10.73
C LEU A 21 16.23 -15.65 11.57
N GLU A 22 17.10 -14.67 11.35
CA GLU A 22 16.91 -13.33 11.90
C GLU A 22 15.65 -12.68 11.33
N LEU A 23 14.93 -11.93 12.17
CA LEU A 23 13.72 -11.23 11.73
C LEU A 23 14.07 -10.10 10.76
N GLY A 24 13.52 -10.14 9.55
CA GLY A 24 13.78 -9.17 8.49
C GLY A 24 14.73 -9.68 7.38
N THR A 25 15.28 -10.88 7.53
CA THR A 25 16.03 -11.58 6.48
C THR A 25 15.16 -11.80 5.24
N LEU A 26 13.90 -12.20 5.44
CA LEU A 26 12.94 -12.44 4.37
C LEU A 26 12.14 -11.18 4.06
N ARG A 27 12.02 -10.89 2.77
CA ARG A 27 11.33 -9.72 2.22
C ARG A 27 10.32 -10.14 1.18
N VAL A 28 9.15 -9.53 1.26
CA VAL A 28 8.06 -9.71 0.31
C VAL A 28 8.04 -8.57 -0.70
N ALA A 29 7.81 -8.89 -1.98
CA ALA A 29 7.73 -7.90 -3.05
C ALA A 29 6.63 -6.87 -2.79
N ARG A 30 5.51 -7.29 -2.18
CA ARG A 30 4.44 -6.40 -1.74
C ARG A 30 3.91 -6.81 -0.37
N LYS A 31 3.80 -5.82 0.52
CA LYS A 31 3.14 -5.97 1.81
C LYS A 31 1.63 -5.93 1.62
N ARG A 32 0.94 -7.02 1.97
CA ARG A 32 -0.51 -7.09 2.03
C ARG A 32 -0.96 -7.36 3.46
N ARG A 33 -1.59 -6.35 4.05
CA ARG A 33 -2.07 -6.32 5.45
C ARG A 33 -3.42 -6.95 5.71
N THR A 34 -4.04 -7.51 4.68
CA THR A 34 -5.29 -8.25 4.81
C THR A 34 -5.01 -9.75 4.79
N ALA A 35 -5.63 -10.47 5.72
CA ALA A 35 -5.59 -11.92 5.81
C ALA A 35 -6.57 -12.61 4.84
N TYR A 36 -7.45 -11.85 4.18
CA TYR A 36 -8.58 -12.41 3.43
C TYR A 36 -8.15 -12.97 2.07
N GLY A 37 -8.46 -14.22 1.77
CA GLY A 37 -8.07 -14.85 0.50
C GLY A 37 -6.62 -15.30 0.45
N THR A 38 -6.23 -15.83 -0.71
CA THR A 38 -4.90 -16.40 -0.96
C THR A 38 -4.08 -15.47 -1.83
N THR A 39 -2.81 -15.28 -1.48
CA THR A 39 -1.85 -14.54 -2.31
C THR A 39 -0.63 -15.36 -2.60
N VAL A 40 -0.10 -15.20 -3.82
CA VAL A 40 1.18 -15.78 -4.23
C VAL A 40 2.11 -14.65 -4.65
N GLN A 41 3.32 -14.66 -4.13
CA GLN A 41 4.35 -13.69 -4.50
C GLN A 41 5.76 -14.26 -4.33
N LEU A 42 6.71 -13.62 -4.99
CA LEU A 42 8.13 -13.88 -4.80
C LEU A 42 8.56 -13.47 -3.40
N LEU A 43 9.41 -14.30 -2.81
CA LEU A 43 10.06 -14.08 -1.54
C LEU A 43 11.55 -13.90 -1.82
N SER A 44 12.12 -12.79 -1.37
CA SER A 44 13.54 -12.51 -1.50
C SER A 44 14.20 -12.56 -0.12
N ALA A 45 15.43 -13.02 -0.05
CA ALA A 45 16.24 -12.99 1.17
C ALA A 45 17.42 -12.02 1.01
N THR A 46 17.93 -11.48 2.11
CA THR A 46 19.12 -10.61 2.10
C THR A 46 20.43 -11.38 1.96
N SER A 47 20.41 -12.67 2.28
CA SER A 47 21.54 -13.59 2.20
C SER A 47 21.05 -14.94 1.70
N GLU A 48 21.99 -15.81 1.33
CA GLU A 48 21.66 -17.21 1.11
C GLU A 48 20.97 -17.78 2.36
N THR A 49 19.86 -18.46 2.14
CA THR A 49 18.94 -18.88 3.18
C THR A 49 18.47 -20.29 2.88
N ASP A 50 18.51 -21.14 3.91
CA ASP A 50 17.84 -22.43 3.89
C ASP A 50 16.45 -22.32 4.50
N LEU A 51 15.47 -22.87 3.79
CA LEU A 51 14.06 -22.89 4.18
C LEU A 51 13.54 -24.34 4.29
N SER A 52 14.44 -25.32 4.28
CA SER A 52 14.14 -26.75 4.39
C SER A 52 13.38 -27.10 5.68
N ASP A 53 13.70 -26.43 6.78
CA ASP A 53 13.05 -26.58 8.09
C ASP A 53 11.60 -26.03 8.13
N PHE A 54 11.14 -25.34 7.09
CA PHE A 54 9.78 -24.80 7.07
C PHE A 54 8.74 -25.91 6.84
N GLU A 55 7.85 -26.08 7.82
CA GLU A 55 6.73 -27.01 7.70
C GLU A 55 5.66 -26.44 6.74
N GLN A 56 5.54 -27.06 5.56
CA GLN A 56 4.58 -26.66 4.54
C GLN A 56 3.14 -26.70 5.08
N GLY A 57 2.37 -25.66 4.82
CA GLY A 57 0.98 -25.53 5.31
C GLY A 57 0.83 -24.93 6.70
N SER A 58 1.92 -24.79 7.47
CA SER A 58 1.92 -24.10 8.76
C SER A 58 1.33 -22.69 8.61
N GLY A 59 0.22 -22.42 9.30
CA GLY A 59 -0.50 -21.13 9.23
C GLY A 59 -1.05 -20.79 7.84
N GLY A 60 -1.27 -21.77 6.95
CA GLY A 60 -1.77 -21.55 5.59
C GLY A 60 -0.70 -21.02 4.62
N ILE A 61 0.58 -21.22 4.93
CA ILE A 61 1.73 -20.73 4.17
C ILE A 61 2.38 -21.90 3.43
N TYR A 62 2.71 -21.68 2.16
CA TYR A 62 3.43 -22.66 1.33
C TYR A 62 4.57 -21.97 0.59
N ILE A 63 5.72 -22.64 0.54
CA ILE A 63 6.90 -22.16 -0.16
C ILE A 63 7.14 -23.11 -1.33
N GLY A 64 6.73 -22.68 -2.51
CA GLY A 64 6.94 -23.43 -3.75
C GLY A 64 8.39 -23.34 -4.24
N PRO A 65 8.79 -24.24 -5.14
CA PRO A 65 10.11 -24.20 -5.78
C PRO A 65 10.22 -22.93 -6.62
N ALA A 66 11.25 -22.14 -6.38
CA ALA A 66 11.61 -21.01 -7.21
C ALA A 66 13.11 -21.06 -7.49
N PRO A 67 13.56 -20.74 -8.71
CA PRO A 67 14.99 -20.62 -8.97
C PRO A 67 15.59 -19.59 -8.02
N LYS A 68 16.72 -19.95 -7.40
CA LYS A 68 17.50 -19.02 -6.57
C LYS A 68 18.40 -18.23 -7.52
N PHE A 69 18.20 -16.92 -7.59
CA PHE A 69 19.06 -16.03 -8.36
C PHE A 69 19.20 -14.69 -7.64
N TRP A 70 20.32 -14.03 -7.88
CA TRP A 70 20.57 -12.70 -7.36
C TRP A 70 19.70 -11.70 -8.11
N LEU A 71 18.83 -11.02 -7.35
CA LEU A 71 17.99 -9.94 -7.84
C LEU A 71 18.57 -8.61 -7.35
N ASP A 72 18.79 -7.69 -8.28
CA ASP A 72 18.93 -6.27 -7.94
C ASP A 72 17.62 -5.76 -7.26
N GLU A 73 17.68 -4.63 -6.57
CA GLU A 73 16.54 -4.14 -5.79
C GLU A 73 15.35 -3.68 -6.67
N GLU A 74 15.60 -3.37 -7.94
CA GLU A 74 14.58 -2.91 -8.88
C GLU A 74 13.77 -4.07 -9.44
N SER A 75 14.45 -5.16 -9.78
CA SER A 75 13.90 -6.46 -10.16
C SER A 75 13.10 -7.13 -9.03
N ARG A 76 13.24 -6.68 -7.78
CA ARG A 76 12.37 -7.10 -6.64
C ARG A 76 10.98 -6.47 -6.68
N LYS A 77 10.75 -5.41 -7.46
CA LYS A 77 9.48 -4.67 -7.46
C LYS A 77 8.46 -5.33 -8.40
N SER A 78 7.24 -5.53 -7.89
CA SER A 78 6.12 -6.02 -8.69
C SER A 78 5.77 -5.03 -9.82
N VAL A 79 5.66 -5.51 -11.06
CA VAL A 79 5.18 -4.72 -12.21
C VAL A 79 3.65 -4.61 -12.27
N GLY A 80 2.94 -5.54 -11.62
CA GLY A 80 1.49 -5.56 -11.53
C GLY A 80 1.00 -6.70 -10.63
N GLN A 81 -0.30 -6.97 -10.68
CA GLN A 81 -0.96 -8.07 -9.96
C GLN A 81 -2.04 -8.71 -10.80
N ARG A 82 -2.05 -10.04 -10.82
CA ARG A 82 -3.14 -10.83 -11.35
C ARG A 82 -4.12 -11.17 -10.22
N TYR A 83 -5.39 -10.89 -10.46
CA TYR A 83 -6.49 -11.18 -9.56
C TYR A 83 -7.30 -12.36 -10.09
N THR A 84 -7.77 -13.19 -9.18
CA THR A 84 -8.86 -14.14 -9.43
C THR A 84 -9.89 -13.94 -8.32
N CYS A 85 -11.03 -13.40 -8.69
CA CYS A 85 -12.13 -13.07 -7.81
C CYS A 85 -13.30 -14.01 -8.06
N VAL A 86 -13.99 -14.39 -6.99
CA VAL A 86 -15.23 -15.17 -7.07
C VAL A 86 -16.31 -14.41 -6.32
N VAL A 87 -17.39 -14.09 -7.02
CA VAL A 87 -18.59 -13.45 -6.47
C VAL A 87 -19.65 -14.53 -6.41
N ARG A 88 -20.17 -14.81 -5.21
CA ARG A 88 -21.14 -15.88 -4.94
C ARG A 88 -22.57 -15.36 -4.97
N GLY A 89 -23.53 -16.27 -5.14
CA GLY A 89 -24.96 -15.94 -5.12
C GLY A 89 -25.38 -14.99 -6.25
N VAL A 90 -24.76 -15.09 -7.43
CA VAL A 90 -25.07 -14.21 -8.56
C VAL A 90 -26.39 -14.65 -9.19
N SER A 91 -27.40 -13.79 -9.12
CA SER A 91 -28.71 -14.00 -9.75
C SER A 91 -28.83 -13.41 -11.16
N ALA A 92 -27.84 -12.63 -11.59
CA ALA A 92 -27.85 -11.97 -12.90
C ALA A 92 -27.56 -12.96 -14.04
N GLY A 93 -28.22 -12.76 -15.18
CA GLY A 93 -27.97 -13.50 -16.41
C GLY A 93 -26.60 -13.19 -17.02
N ARG A 94 -26.11 -14.10 -17.88
CA ARG A 94 -24.81 -13.97 -18.57
C ARG A 94 -24.68 -12.66 -19.35
N GLU A 95 -25.70 -12.28 -20.11
CA GLU A 95 -25.71 -11.07 -20.94
C GLU A 95 -25.51 -9.80 -20.10
N PHE A 96 -26.21 -9.71 -18.97
CA PHE A 96 -26.04 -8.59 -18.04
C PHE A 96 -24.61 -8.53 -17.52
N VAL A 97 -24.04 -9.66 -17.07
CA VAL A 97 -22.65 -9.69 -16.59
C VAL A 97 -21.67 -9.27 -17.69
N GLU A 98 -21.88 -9.74 -18.92
CA GLU A 98 -21.06 -9.40 -20.08
C GLU A 98 -21.09 -7.90 -20.38
N GLU A 99 -22.29 -7.32 -20.45
CA GLU A 99 -22.49 -5.88 -20.66
C GLU A 99 -21.76 -5.06 -19.60
N ARG A 100 -21.90 -5.44 -18.32
CA ARG A 100 -21.26 -4.76 -17.19
C ARG A 100 -19.73 -4.82 -17.26
N ILE A 101 -19.17 -5.97 -17.61
CA ILE A 101 -17.72 -6.13 -17.77
C ILE A 101 -17.23 -5.32 -18.96
N ASN A 102 -17.90 -5.39 -20.12
CA ASN A 102 -17.54 -4.64 -21.31
C ASN A 102 -17.61 -3.12 -21.09
N ALA A 103 -18.61 -2.64 -20.35
CA ALA A 103 -18.71 -1.25 -19.94
C ALA A 103 -17.49 -0.82 -19.11
N ALA A 104 -17.13 -1.61 -18.09
CA ALA A 104 -15.97 -1.33 -17.23
C ALA A 104 -14.63 -1.39 -17.99
N LEU A 105 -14.49 -2.27 -18.98
CA LEU A 105 -13.31 -2.33 -19.85
C LEU A 105 -13.20 -1.11 -20.77
N LYS A 106 -14.34 -0.64 -21.29
CA LYS A 106 -14.40 0.52 -22.17
C LYS A 106 -14.14 1.83 -21.43
N SER A 107 -14.78 2.04 -20.28
CA SER A 107 -14.63 3.26 -19.48
C SER A 107 -13.39 3.26 -18.59
N GLY A 108 -12.88 2.08 -18.27
CA GLY A 108 -11.93 1.88 -17.18
C GLY A 108 -12.59 1.97 -15.80
N VAL A 109 -11.77 1.77 -14.78
CA VAL A 109 -12.14 1.74 -13.36
C VAL A 109 -11.49 2.93 -12.65
N ALA A 110 -12.20 3.62 -11.78
CA ALA A 110 -11.60 4.71 -10.99
C ALA A 110 -10.39 4.20 -10.18
N ASN A 111 -9.23 4.82 -10.35
CA ASN A 111 -7.97 4.33 -9.79
C ASN A 111 -7.74 4.73 -8.31
N LEU A 112 -8.80 4.66 -7.50
CA LEU A 112 -8.78 5.03 -6.08
C LEU A 112 -7.94 4.05 -5.26
N TRP A 113 -7.25 4.56 -4.24
CA TRP A 113 -6.58 3.73 -3.24
C TRP A 113 -7.60 2.96 -2.42
N ALA A 114 -7.54 1.63 -2.45
CA ALA A 114 -8.47 0.75 -1.75
C ALA A 114 -8.49 0.95 -0.21
N PRO A 115 -9.58 0.50 0.47
CA PRO A 115 -9.76 0.67 1.92
C PRO A 115 -8.64 0.08 2.78
N ASP A 116 -7.98 -0.99 2.31
CA ASP A 116 -6.88 -1.64 3.01
C ASP A 116 -5.66 -0.72 3.21
N LYS A 117 -5.52 0.30 2.35
CA LYS A 117 -4.51 1.36 2.49
C LYS A 117 -4.72 2.23 3.74
N PHE A 118 -5.96 2.36 4.19
CA PHE A 118 -6.36 3.22 5.30
C PHE A 118 -6.53 2.48 6.63
N GLY A 119 -6.25 1.17 6.66
CA GLY A 119 -6.34 0.35 7.87
C GLY A 119 -7.76 -0.11 8.19
N LYS A 120 -7.95 -0.66 9.39
CA LYS A 120 -9.26 -1.14 9.87
C LYS A 120 -10.12 0.03 10.33
N ALA A 121 -11.45 -0.16 10.34
CA ALA A 121 -12.42 0.93 10.38
C ALA A 121 -12.46 1.76 11.66
N GLU A 122 -11.94 1.28 12.79
CA GLU A 122 -11.98 2.00 14.06
C GLU A 122 -10.96 3.13 14.17
N ILE A 123 -9.77 2.95 13.58
CA ILE A 123 -8.80 4.04 13.41
C ILE A 123 -8.40 4.13 11.96
N ARG A 124 -8.70 5.28 11.38
CA ARG A 124 -8.27 5.59 10.04
C ARG A 124 -6.79 5.99 10.08
N THR A 125 -5.98 5.22 9.36
CA THR A 125 -4.51 5.35 9.33
C THR A 125 -4.07 6.77 8.92
N TYR A 126 -4.83 7.43 8.05
CA TYR A 126 -4.56 8.80 7.63
C TYR A 126 -4.83 9.84 8.74
N GLU A 127 -5.71 9.56 9.72
CA GLU A 127 -5.96 10.49 10.83
C GLU A 127 -4.74 10.52 11.77
N LEU A 128 -4.15 9.37 12.07
CA LEU A 128 -2.86 9.28 12.75
C LEU A 128 -1.75 10.00 11.95
N GLY A 129 -1.70 9.81 10.64
CA GLY A 129 -0.78 10.51 9.75
C GLY A 129 -0.94 12.04 9.79
N ALA A 130 -2.17 12.53 9.80
CA ALA A 130 -2.46 13.96 9.89
C ALA A 130 -1.98 14.56 11.23
N ARG A 131 -2.12 13.83 12.36
CA ARG A 131 -1.59 14.29 13.65
C ARG A 131 -0.06 14.37 13.66
N LEU A 132 0.61 13.41 13.03
CA LEU A 132 2.07 13.46 12.85
C LEU A 132 2.51 14.69 12.07
N LEU A 133 1.81 15.04 11.00
CA LEU A 133 2.16 16.20 10.16
C LEU A 133 1.96 17.53 10.90
N LYS A 134 1.01 17.60 11.84
CA LYS A 134 0.78 18.78 12.67
C LYS A 134 1.74 18.90 13.86
N GLY A 135 2.53 17.88 14.15
CA GLY A 135 3.26 17.78 15.43
C GLY A 135 2.34 17.58 16.65
N ASP A 136 1.08 17.18 16.45
CA ASP A 136 0.14 16.90 17.55
C ASP A 136 0.40 15.52 18.16
N HIS A 137 1.51 15.42 18.90
CA HIS A 137 1.95 14.18 19.54
C HIS A 137 0.95 13.67 20.58
N ARG A 138 0.37 14.55 21.39
CA ARG A 138 -0.64 14.17 22.40
C ARG A 138 -1.91 13.63 21.74
N GLY A 139 -2.39 14.30 20.70
CA GLY A 139 -3.55 13.84 19.95
C GLY A 139 -3.28 12.55 19.18
N PHE A 140 -2.07 12.34 18.67
CA PHE A 140 -1.64 11.08 18.10
C PHE A 140 -1.74 9.93 19.12
N ILE A 141 -1.16 10.11 20.33
CA ILE A 141 -1.17 9.08 21.37
C ILE A 141 -2.60 8.78 21.81
N ARG A 142 -3.41 9.83 22.05
CA ARG A 142 -4.84 9.68 22.40
C ARG A 142 -5.60 8.88 21.34
N LEU A 143 -5.37 9.18 20.06
CA LEU A 143 -6.00 8.44 18.96
C LEU A 143 -5.51 6.99 18.95
N LEU A 144 -4.20 6.75 19.06
CA LEU A 144 -3.60 5.42 19.05
C LEU A 144 -4.11 4.50 20.18
N VAL A 145 -4.30 5.02 21.39
CA VAL A 145 -4.87 4.26 22.52
C VAL A 145 -6.36 4.03 22.35
N GLY A 146 -7.08 5.00 21.80
CA GLY A 146 -8.51 4.88 21.52
C GLY A 146 -8.85 3.94 20.35
N ALA A 147 -7.89 3.15 19.87
CA ALA A 147 -8.09 2.13 18.85
C ALA A 147 -8.85 0.96 19.47
N ASN A 148 -10.01 0.61 18.89
CA ASN A 148 -10.85 -0.49 19.35
C ASN A 148 -11.61 -0.18 20.65
N ARG A 149 -12.86 0.26 20.47
CA ARG A 149 -13.76 0.70 21.55
C ARG A 149 -14.79 -0.36 21.92
N ASP A 150 -14.53 -1.61 21.58
CA ASP A 150 -15.33 -2.71 22.07
C ASP A 150 -15.23 -2.74 23.61
N GLU A 151 -16.33 -2.43 24.29
CA GLU A 151 -16.40 -2.30 25.74
C GLU A 151 -16.05 -3.59 26.48
N SER A 152 -16.16 -4.74 25.79
CA SER A 152 -15.79 -6.06 26.32
C SER A 152 -14.29 -6.37 26.20
N SER A 153 -13.50 -5.49 25.56
CA SER A 153 -12.10 -5.73 25.24
C SER A 153 -11.13 -5.16 26.27
N ARG A 154 -9.97 -5.81 26.45
CA ARG A 154 -8.86 -5.25 27.25
C ARG A 154 -8.35 -3.90 26.73
N THR A 155 -8.54 -3.62 25.44
CA THR A 155 -8.22 -2.31 24.84
C THR A 155 -9.14 -1.20 25.35
N TRP A 156 -10.37 -1.52 25.73
CA TRP A 156 -11.27 -0.57 26.39
C TRP A 156 -10.82 -0.24 27.82
N GLU A 157 -10.43 -1.25 28.60
CA GLU A 157 -9.85 -1.04 29.94
C GLU A 157 -8.61 -0.13 29.88
N ALA A 158 -7.72 -0.38 28.90
CA ALA A 158 -6.55 0.46 28.66
C ALA A 158 -6.93 1.90 28.34
N TYR A 159 -7.95 2.10 27.49
CA TYR A 159 -8.46 3.43 27.16
C TYR A 159 -9.04 4.15 28.38
N GLN A 160 -9.81 3.46 29.22
CA GLN A 160 -10.37 4.01 30.44
C GLN A 160 -9.27 4.42 31.44
N ALA A 161 -8.24 3.59 31.60
CA ALA A 161 -7.07 3.91 32.42
C ALA A 161 -6.32 5.15 31.88
N PHE A 162 -6.10 5.21 30.57
CA PHE A 162 -5.50 6.37 29.90
C PHE A 162 -6.29 7.66 30.15
N GLN A 163 -7.63 7.60 30.09
CA GLN A 163 -8.49 8.76 30.33
C GLN A 163 -8.44 9.26 31.78
N ARG A 164 -8.21 8.36 32.75
CA ARG A 164 -7.96 8.72 34.15
C ARG A 164 -6.53 9.22 34.42
N GLY A 165 -5.65 9.18 33.41
CA GLY A 165 -4.23 9.53 33.56
C GLY A 165 -3.37 8.41 34.14
N ASP A 166 -3.91 7.21 34.36
CA ASP A 166 -3.17 6.06 34.85
C ASP A 166 -2.49 5.32 33.69
N LEU A 167 -1.31 5.82 33.32
CA LEU A 167 -0.51 5.27 32.22
C LEU A 167 0.07 3.89 32.55
N SER A 168 0.27 3.57 33.83
CA SER A 168 0.76 2.26 34.26
C SER A 168 -0.30 1.20 34.04
N ALA A 169 -1.53 1.43 34.55
CA ALA A 169 -2.66 0.54 34.31
C ALA A 169 -3.01 0.46 32.82
N CYS A 170 -2.90 1.57 32.08
CA CYS A 170 -3.07 1.56 30.62
C CYS A 170 -2.08 0.60 29.93
N ALA A 171 -0.79 0.63 30.29
CA ALA A 171 0.21 -0.23 29.68
C ALA A 171 -0.02 -1.72 29.98
N VAL A 172 -0.48 -2.04 31.20
CA VAL A 172 -0.77 -3.42 31.64
C VAL A 172 -2.00 -4.00 30.92
N ALA A 173 -3.04 -3.19 30.73
CA ALA A 173 -4.26 -3.64 30.06
C ALA A 173 -4.04 -3.91 28.55
N LEU A 174 -3.10 -3.24 27.89
CA LEU A 174 -2.86 -3.42 26.46
C LEU A 174 -2.36 -4.84 26.11
N PRO A 175 -2.99 -5.55 25.14
CA PRO A 175 -2.53 -6.86 24.70
C PRO A 175 -1.09 -6.82 24.12
N PRO A 176 -0.09 -7.51 24.71
CA PRO A 176 1.32 -7.30 24.38
C PRO A 176 1.70 -7.56 22.91
N LYS A 177 1.10 -8.58 22.29
CA LYS A 177 1.42 -8.97 20.90
C LYS A 177 0.69 -8.11 19.85
N ALA A 178 -0.54 -7.70 20.13
CA ALA A 178 -1.37 -6.95 19.19
C ALA A 178 -1.14 -5.43 19.25
N CYS A 179 -0.74 -4.93 20.42
CA CYS A 179 -0.61 -3.50 20.72
C CYS A 179 0.82 -3.08 21.10
N SER A 180 1.84 -3.84 20.69
CA SER A 180 3.24 -3.62 21.10
C SER A 180 3.74 -2.18 20.92
N ILE A 181 3.36 -1.53 19.83
CA ILE A 181 3.72 -0.13 19.55
C ILE A 181 2.99 0.81 20.51
N THR A 182 1.69 0.62 20.72
CA THR A 182 0.90 1.40 21.68
C THR A 182 1.45 1.25 23.09
N THR A 183 1.78 0.02 23.52
CA THR A 183 2.38 -0.27 24.82
C THR A 183 3.72 0.45 24.97
N ALA A 184 4.61 0.37 23.97
CA ALA A 184 5.92 1.05 24.01
C ALA A 184 5.78 2.58 24.10
N VAL A 185 4.83 3.17 23.36
CA VAL A 185 4.53 4.60 23.42
C VAL A 185 4.03 5.01 24.81
N ILE A 186 3.11 4.25 25.40
CA ILE A 186 2.56 4.55 26.74
C ILE A 186 3.61 4.38 27.83
N MET A 187 4.43 3.33 27.77
CA MET A 187 5.53 3.15 28.72
C MET A 187 6.53 4.30 28.64
N MET A 188 6.88 4.76 27.43
CA MET A 188 7.75 5.92 27.26
C MET A 188 7.11 7.19 27.80
N LEU A 189 5.82 7.42 27.51
CA LEU A 189 5.09 8.58 28.03
C LEU A 189 5.02 8.57 29.57
N ASN A 190 4.79 7.41 30.18
CA ASN A 190 4.79 7.25 31.63
C ASN A 190 6.15 7.58 32.25
N LYS A 191 7.23 7.19 31.57
CA LYS A 191 8.60 7.44 32.03
C LYS A 191 9.02 8.90 31.90
N THR A 192 8.65 9.58 30.81
CA THR A 192 9.17 10.91 30.49
C THR A 192 8.20 12.04 30.79
N GLY A 193 6.89 11.78 30.83
CA GLY A 193 5.85 12.81 30.83
C GLY A 193 5.75 13.61 29.52
N ASP A 194 6.60 13.32 28.55
CA ASP A 194 6.74 14.05 27.30
C ASP A 194 6.23 13.22 26.10
N ALA A 195 5.20 13.76 25.43
CA ALA A 195 4.58 13.15 24.27
C ALA A 195 5.53 13.11 23.06
N GLU A 196 6.40 14.11 22.88
CA GLU A 196 7.37 14.10 21.77
C GLU A 196 8.43 13.02 21.97
N ALA A 197 8.97 12.90 23.19
CA ALA A 197 9.86 11.80 23.54
C ALA A 197 9.19 10.42 23.35
N ALA A 198 7.91 10.28 23.72
CA ALA A 198 7.15 9.05 23.54
C ALA A 198 7.00 8.63 22.07
N MET A 199 6.90 9.60 21.16
CA MET A 199 6.83 9.31 19.72
C MET A 199 8.06 8.59 19.18
N ARG A 200 9.22 8.67 19.86
CA ARG A 200 10.43 7.93 19.48
C ARG A 200 10.23 6.42 19.48
N ALA A 201 9.29 5.90 20.29
CA ALA A 201 8.92 4.49 20.30
C ALA A 201 8.19 4.04 19.02
N VAL A 202 7.56 4.96 18.28
CA VAL A 202 6.90 4.63 17.01
C VAL A 202 7.97 4.42 15.93
N PRO A 203 8.05 3.24 15.28
CA PRO A 203 9.05 2.99 14.25
C PRO A 203 8.95 3.97 13.08
N MET A 204 10.09 4.43 12.57
CA MET A 204 10.13 5.40 11.47
C MET A 204 9.38 4.91 10.22
N SER A 205 9.51 3.62 9.91
CA SER A 205 8.80 2.98 8.80
C SER A 205 7.27 3.03 8.95
N LEU A 206 6.76 2.96 10.19
CA LEU A 206 5.33 3.15 10.45
C LEU A 206 4.94 4.60 10.26
N ARG A 207 5.70 5.56 10.78
CA ARG A 207 5.41 7.00 10.59
C ARG A 207 5.30 7.36 9.10
N TRP A 208 6.19 6.82 8.27
CA TRP A 208 6.11 6.98 6.81
C TRP A 208 4.86 6.35 6.21
N SER A 209 4.48 5.16 6.66
CA SER A 209 3.24 4.51 6.21
C SER A 209 2.01 5.35 6.57
N LEU A 210 2.01 6.01 7.73
CA LEU A 210 0.92 6.88 8.18
C LEU A 210 0.82 8.15 7.33
N LYS A 211 1.96 8.80 7.04
CA LYS A 211 2.02 9.95 6.12
C LYS A 211 1.52 9.58 4.71
N LYS A 212 1.99 8.46 4.15
CA LYS A 212 1.50 7.94 2.85
C LYS A 212 0.00 7.65 2.80
N ALA A 213 -0.62 7.34 3.94
CA ALA A 213 -2.08 7.20 4.01
C ALA A 213 -2.79 8.55 3.89
N VAL A 214 -2.20 9.65 4.37
CA VAL A 214 -2.69 11.02 4.13
C VAL A 214 -2.65 11.35 2.64
N ASP A 215 -1.53 11.05 1.97
CA ASP A 215 -1.37 11.28 0.53
C ASP A 215 -2.45 10.57 -0.28
N ALA A 216 -2.65 9.28 0.03
CA ALA A 216 -3.68 8.46 -0.58
C ALA A 216 -5.10 8.99 -0.32
N TYR A 217 -5.37 9.49 0.90
CA TYR A 217 -6.67 10.06 1.26
C TYR A 217 -6.94 11.34 0.46
N VAL A 218 -6.00 12.29 0.47
CA VAL A 218 -6.12 13.56 -0.27
C VAL A 218 -6.30 13.28 -1.76
N TRP A 219 -5.49 12.38 -2.31
CA TRP A 219 -5.61 11.98 -3.72
C TRP A 219 -6.98 11.39 -4.05
N ASN A 220 -7.52 10.49 -3.22
CA ASN A 220 -8.86 9.93 -3.43
C ASN A 220 -9.94 11.02 -3.42
N GLN A 221 -9.87 12.00 -2.54
CA GLN A 221 -10.85 13.10 -2.48
C GLN A 221 -10.82 13.96 -3.76
N VAL A 222 -9.62 14.26 -4.27
CA VAL A 222 -9.43 15.01 -5.51
C VAL A 222 -9.89 14.20 -6.71
N ALA A 223 -9.51 12.93 -6.80
CA ALA A 223 -9.90 12.04 -7.88
C ALA A 223 -11.42 11.91 -7.96
N LYS A 224 -12.09 11.74 -6.81
CA LYS A 224 -13.56 11.76 -6.73
C LYS A 224 -14.12 13.07 -7.26
N PHE A 225 -13.64 14.21 -6.77
CA PHE A 225 -14.10 15.52 -7.25
C PHE A 225 -13.92 15.66 -8.77
N ARG A 226 -12.77 15.25 -9.31
CA ARG A 226 -12.50 15.30 -10.76
C ARG A 226 -13.43 14.40 -11.57
N LEU A 227 -13.79 13.23 -11.04
CA LEU A 227 -14.70 12.28 -11.69
C LEU A 227 -16.16 12.71 -11.59
N THR A 228 -16.59 13.27 -10.46
CA THR A 228 -18.01 13.56 -10.19
C THR A 228 -18.44 14.98 -10.50
N SER A 229 -17.55 15.96 -10.38
CA SER A 229 -17.90 17.39 -10.52
C SER A 229 -17.57 17.96 -11.88
N MET A 230 -16.66 17.32 -12.63
CA MET A 230 -16.23 17.79 -13.95
C MET A 230 -16.79 16.93 -15.09
N LEU A 231 -17.40 15.77 -14.80
CA LEU A 231 -18.27 14.93 -15.66
C LEU A 231 -17.90 14.92 -17.17
N THR A 232 -16.63 14.70 -17.50
CA THR A 232 -16.14 14.59 -18.88
C THR A 232 -15.38 13.29 -19.12
N GLU A 233 -15.60 12.65 -20.27
CA GLU A 233 -14.81 11.49 -20.74
C GLU A 233 -13.44 11.87 -21.31
N HIS A 234 -13.13 13.18 -21.33
CA HIS A 234 -11.92 13.74 -21.90
C HIS A 234 -11.20 14.63 -20.87
N ALA A 235 -9.89 14.80 -21.07
CA ALA A 235 -9.11 15.74 -20.29
C ALA A 235 -9.62 17.17 -20.49
N VAL A 236 -9.60 17.97 -19.42
CA VAL A 236 -9.97 19.38 -19.45
C VAL A 236 -8.73 20.25 -19.37
N GLU A 237 -8.90 21.55 -19.62
CA GLU A 237 -7.83 22.52 -19.43
C GLU A 237 -7.23 22.42 -18.03
N GLY A 238 -5.90 22.49 -17.96
CA GLY A 238 -5.15 22.41 -16.72
C GLY A 238 -4.93 20.99 -16.18
N ASP A 239 -5.55 19.95 -16.74
CA ASP A 239 -5.23 18.55 -16.38
C ASP A 239 -3.79 18.21 -16.79
N TRP A 240 -3.18 17.29 -16.04
CA TRP A 240 -1.94 16.64 -16.47
C TRP A 240 -2.27 15.39 -17.28
N VAL A 241 -1.59 15.21 -18.41
CA VAL A 241 -1.72 14.02 -19.26
C VAL A 241 -0.36 13.38 -19.57
N LEU A 242 -0.36 12.05 -19.66
CA LEU A 242 0.81 11.27 -20.08
C LEU A 242 0.77 11.04 -21.59
N LEU A 243 1.77 11.56 -22.29
CA LEU A 243 1.95 11.39 -23.72
C LEU A 243 2.58 10.04 -24.06
N ASP A 244 2.42 9.63 -25.30
CA ASP A 244 3.17 8.51 -25.86
C ASP A 244 4.68 8.81 -25.75
N GLY A 245 5.44 7.86 -25.23
CA GLY A 245 6.85 8.07 -24.85
C GLY A 245 7.06 8.45 -23.38
N GLY A 246 6.00 8.64 -22.59
CA GLY A 246 6.09 8.81 -21.13
C GLY A 246 6.30 10.26 -20.65
N SER A 247 6.21 11.24 -21.56
CA SER A 247 6.32 12.66 -21.21
C SER A 247 5.02 13.17 -20.57
N LEU A 248 5.14 14.00 -19.54
CA LEU A 248 4.01 14.63 -18.86
C LEU A 248 3.79 16.04 -19.43
N THR A 249 2.55 16.36 -19.83
CA THR A 249 2.20 17.72 -20.27
C THR A 249 0.89 18.20 -19.65
N ARG A 250 0.73 19.52 -19.58
CA ARG A 250 -0.51 20.15 -19.12
C ARG A 250 -1.41 20.47 -20.31
N VAL A 251 -2.68 20.13 -20.19
CA VAL A 251 -3.67 20.35 -21.24
C VAL A 251 -3.99 21.84 -21.37
N THR A 252 -3.90 22.35 -22.59
CA THR A 252 -4.27 23.74 -22.93
C THR A 252 -5.76 23.88 -23.26
N SER A 253 -6.29 25.11 -23.23
CA SER A 253 -7.70 25.39 -23.59
C SER A 253 -8.03 24.99 -25.04
N ARG A 254 -7.05 25.03 -25.96
CA ARG A 254 -7.25 24.57 -27.35
C ARG A 254 -7.44 23.05 -27.40
N GLU A 255 -6.60 22.31 -26.69
CA GLU A 255 -6.63 20.83 -26.69
C GLU A 255 -7.83 20.27 -25.94
N ALA A 256 -8.26 20.95 -24.87
CA ALA A 256 -9.49 20.62 -24.15
C ALA A 256 -10.73 20.81 -25.05
N ARG A 257 -10.82 21.92 -25.79
CA ARG A 257 -11.92 22.18 -26.72
C ARG A 257 -11.98 21.17 -27.86
N SER A 258 -10.83 20.76 -28.37
CA SER A 258 -10.76 19.72 -29.40
C SER A 258 -10.88 18.29 -28.85
N LYS A 259 -11.09 18.11 -27.53
CA LYS A 259 -11.17 16.81 -26.86
C LYS A 259 -9.99 15.89 -27.21
N LYS A 260 -8.79 16.47 -27.32
CA LYS A 260 -7.59 15.78 -27.84
C LYS A 260 -7.21 14.55 -27.03
N TYR A 261 -7.36 14.61 -25.71
CA TYR A 261 -6.90 13.55 -24.81
C TYR A 261 -8.09 12.90 -24.08
N PRO A 262 -8.19 11.57 -24.08
CA PRO A 262 -9.20 10.86 -23.29
C PRO A 262 -8.86 10.92 -21.80
N LEU A 263 -9.87 10.70 -20.95
CA LEU A 263 -9.71 10.67 -19.49
C LEU A 263 -8.69 9.63 -19.01
N SER A 264 -8.49 8.55 -19.76
CA SER A 264 -7.51 7.50 -19.48
C SER A 264 -6.06 7.99 -19.43
N ARG A 265 -5.76 9.13 -20.08
CA ARG A 265 -4.44 9.75 -20.06
C ARG A 265 -4.26 10.72 -18.90
N VAL A 266 -5.31 11.05 -18.15
CA VAL A 266 -5.25 12.06 -17.08
C VAL A 266 -4.57 11.50 -15.84
N LEU A 267 -3.66 12.29 -15.28
CA LEU A 267 -2.97 12.00 -14.03
C LEU A 267 -3.24 13.10 -13.01
N LEU A 268 -3.26 12.69 -11.74
CA LEU A 268 -3.32 13.61 -10.62
C LEU A 268 -2.06 13.48 -9.77
N PRO A 269 -1.45 14.59 -9.33
CA PRO A 269 -0.28 14.55 -8.47
C PRO A 269 -0.63 13.96 -7.10
N LEU A 270 0.26 13.15 -6.54
CA LEU A 270 0.21 12.76 -5.14
C LEU A 270 0.58 13.97 -4.29
N CYS A 271 -0.18 14.21 -3.22
CA CYS A 271 0.20 15.20 -2.23
C CYS A 271 1.46 14.66 -1.51
N PRO A 272 2.60 15.36 -1.45
CA PRO A 272 3.82 14.83 -0.85
C PRO A 272 3.82 15.15 0.66
N THR A 273 3.24 14.29 1.50
CA THR A 273 3.39 14.47 2.96
C THR A 273 4.62 13.76 3.53
N SER A 274 5.22 12.83 2.79
CA SER A 274 6.37 12.08 3.26
C SER A 274 7.64 12.92 3.18
N GLU A 275 8.31 13.11 4.32
CA GLU A 275 9.72 13.52 4.37
C GLU A 275 10.56 12.65 3.45
N VAL A 276 11.55 13.24 2.79
CA VAL A 276 12.46 12.52 1.93
C VAL A 276 13.15 11.40 2.68
N GLY A 277 12.90 10.17 2.25
CA GLY A 277 13.77 9.06 2.53
C GLY A 277 15.04 9.23 1.71
N VAL A 278 16.15 9.53 2.36
CA VAL A 278 17.48 9.47 1.75
C VAL A 278 17.83 7.99 1.64
N ARG A 279 18.04 7.48 0.43
CA ARG A 279 18.68 6.17 0.21
C ARG A 279 20.10 6.43 -0.28
N LEU A 280 21.07 5.90 0.47
CA LEU A 280 22.48 5.87 0.07
C LEU A 280 22.71 4.61 -0.76
N TRP A 281 23.14 4.79 -2.00
CA TRP A 281 23.66 3.71 -2.83
C TRP A 281 25.17 3.87 -2.96
N GLU A 282 25.91 2.84 -2.59
CA GLU A 282 27.33 2.72 -2.91
C GLU A 282 27.41 2.08 -4.29
N VAL A 283 27.76 2.85 -5.33
CA VAL A 283 28.05 2.30 -6.66
C VAL A 283 29.53 1.91 -6.66
N SER A 284 29.82 0.68 -6.26
CA SER A 284 31.09 0.05 -6.58
C SER A 284 31.06 -0.41 -8.05
N SER A 285 32.20 -0.24 -8.74
CA SER A 285 32.53 -0.86 -10.03
C SER A 285 32.11 -2.35 -10.07
N PRO A 286 31.83 -2.97 -11.24
CA PRO A 286 30.99 -4.18 -11.39
C PRO A 286 31.44 -5.49 -10.70
N LEU A 287 32.44 -5.47 -9.82
CA LEU A 287 33.10 -6.65 -9.28
C LEU A 287 32.98 -6.85 -7.77
N SER A 288 32.29 -5.98 -7.02
CA SER A 288 32.05 -6.23 -5.59
C SER A 288 30.65 -5.82 -5.16
N GLY A 289 29.72 -6.78 -5.30
CA GLY A 289 28.36 -6.69 -4.80
C GLY A 289 28.33 -6.72 -3.27
N GLY A 290 28.12 -5.56 -2.65
CA GLY A 290 27.87 -5.43 -1.23
C GLY A 290 26.95 -4.25 -0.96
N CYS A 291 25.65 -4.50 -0.84
CA CYS A 291 24.67 -3.48 -0.49
C CYS A 291 24.25 -3.66 0.97
N SER A 292 24.41 -2.62 1.78
CA SER A 292 23.89 -2.58 3.16
C SER A 292 22.82 -1.50 3.28
N ASP A 293 21.61 -1.93 3.66
CA ASP A 293 20.50 -1.04 4.03
C ASP A 293 20.86 -0.25 5.29
N PHE A 294 21.20 1.02 5.17
CA PHE A 294 21.32 1.91 6.31
C PHE A 294 20.02 2.68 6.51
N THR A 295 19.17 2.20 7.41
CA THR A 295 18.21 3.06 8.13
C THR A 295 18.82 3.42 9.48
N CYS A 296 19.96 4.10 9.50
CA CYS A 296 20.61 4.51 10.73
C CYS A 296 20.40 6.00 11.00
N ARG A 297 20.35 6.34 12.30
CA ARG A 297 20.78 7.66 12.80
C ARG A 297 21.98 8.11 11.98
N TRP A 298 22.04 9.41 11.66
CA TRP A 298 23.20 10.07 11.06
C TRP A 298 24.50 9.69 11.81
N ASP A 299 25.14 8.58 11.45
CA ASP A 299 26.42 8.16 11.99
C ASP A 299 27.49 8.48 10.96
N TRP A 300 27.92 9.74 11.01
CA TRP A 300 28.87 10.33 10.08
C TRP A 300 30.24 9.65 10.09
N LYS A 301 30.58 8.92 11.15
CA LYS A 301 31.85 8.20 11.24
C LYS A 301 31.91 7.02 10.26
N LEU A 302 30.78 6.34 10.06
CA LEU A 302 30.68 5.20 9.13
C LEU A 302 30.76 5.63 7.66
N LEU A 303 30.21 6.82 7.35
CA LEU A 303 30.22 7.37 6.00
C LEU A 303 31.64 7.87 5.62
N HIS A 304 32.33 8.53 6.54
CA HIS A 304 33.70 9.01 6.32
C HIS A 304 34.73 7.88 6.19
N SER A 305 34.58 6.78 6.94
CA SER A 305 35.54 5.67 6.92
C SER A 305 35.51 4.86 5.61
N ARG A 306 34.42 4.92 4.84
CA ARG A 306 34.31 4.28 3.52
C ARG A 306 34.74 5.19 2.37
N CYS A 307 34.56 6.51 2.49
CA CYS A 307 35.02 7.48 1.50
C CYS A 307 36.54 7.70 1.48
N SER A 308 37.31 7.20 2.46
CA SER A 308 38.76 7.42 2.54
C SER A 308 39.61 6.48 1.68
N SER A 309 39.04 5.47 1.03
CA SER A 309 39.78 4.67 0.04
C SER A 309 39.83 5.40 -1.30
N ARG A 310 41.03 5.63 -1.84
CA ARG A 310 41.35 6.36 -3.09
C ARG A 310 40.78 5.77 -4.40
N THR A 311 39.75 4.93 -4.34
CA THR A 311 39.04 4.43 -5.50
C THR A 311 37.79 5.27 -5.73
N SER A 312 37.60 5.76 -6.96
CA SER A 312 36.49 6.61 -7.38
C SER A 312 35.15 5.87 -7.20
N HIS A 313 34.52 6.02 -6.03
CA HIS A 313 33.18 5.50 -5.77
C HIS A 313 32.16 6.61 -5.99
N SER A 314 31.22 6.40 -6.91
CA SER A 314 30.08 7.28 -7.07
C SER A 314 29.01 6.89 -6.04
N ILE A 315 28.79 7.75 -5.03
CA ILE A 315 27.66 7.56 -4.10
C ILE A 315 26.45 8.23 -4.73
N VAL A 316 25.39 7.47 -4.99
CA VAL A 316 24.14 8.01 -5.52
C VAL A 316 23.14 8.19 -4.38
N ILE A 317 22.70 9.43 -4.19
CA ILE A 317 21.72 9.78 -3.15
C ILE A 317 20.41 10.21 -3.81
N PHE A 318 19.36 9.39 -3.65
CA PHE A 318 18.02 9.75 -4.12
C PHE A 318 17.29 10.64 -3.13
N LEU A 319 16.99 11.85 -3.56
CA LEU A 319 16.09 12.78 -2.87
C LEU A 319 14.80 12.90 -3.69
N PHE A 320 13.65 12.60 -3.08
CA PHE A 320 12.35 12.73 -3.73
C PHE A 320 11.81 14.15 -3.54
N LEU A 321 11.69 14.92 -4.62
CA LEU A 321 11.14 16.27 -4.52
C LEU A 321 9.67 16.26 -4.12
N SER A 322 9.31 17.26 -3.30
CA SER A 322 7.93 17.63 -3.02
C SER A 322 7.30 18.22 -4.28
N VAL A 323 6.12 17.74 -4.67
CA VAL A 323 5.16 18.43 -5.55
C VAL A 323 5.02 19.89 -5.10
N GLU A 324 5.37 20.81 -5.98
CA GLU A 324 5.29 22.25 -5.77
C GLU A 324 3.87 22.74 -6.14
N PRO A 325 3.45 23.95 -5.71
CA PRO A 325 2.15 24.50 -6.08
C PRO A 325 1.92 24.51 -7.60
N GLN A 326 2.97 24.69 -8.40
CA GLN A 326 2.84 24.63 -9.86
C GLN A 326 2.58 23.23 -10.41
N ASP A 327 2.74 22.17 -9.63
CA ASP A 327 2.50 20.78 -10.07
C ASP A 327 1.03 20.37 -9.91
N TYR A 328 0.18 21.17 -9.23
CA TYR A 328 -1.26 20.91 -9.19
C TYR A 328 -1.93 21.22 -10.53
N PRO A 329 -3.05 20.53 -10.86
CA PRO A 329 -3.84 20.88 -12.03
C PRO A 329 -4.31 22.34 -12.01
N LEU A 330 -4.31 23.04 -13.13
CA LEU A 330 -4.81 24.43 -13.21
C LEU A 330 -6.31 24.47 -13.47
N ASN A 331 -7.06 23.74 -12.66
CA ASN A 331 -8.52 23.70 -12.76
C ASN A 331 -9.15 23.51 -11.38
N ALA A 332 -10.47 23.30 -11.35
CA ALA A 332 -11.22 23.15 -10.11
C ALA A 332 -10.71 22.01 -9.22
N ALA A 333 -9.98 21.01 -9.76
CA ALA A 333 -9.39 19.95 -8.96
C ALA A 333 -8.29 20.46 -7.99
N ALA A 334 -7.60 21.57 -8.30
CA ALA A 334 -6.66 22.19 -7.35
C ALA A 334 -7.34 22.60 -6.04
N PHE A 335 -8.56 23.16 -6.13
CA PHE A 335 -9.33 23.53 -4.95
C PHE A 335 -9.67 22.31 -4.07
N ALA A 336 -9.91 21.16 -4.70
CA ALA A 336 -10.16 19.92 -3.97
C ALA A 336 -8.95 19.46 -3.14
N TYR A 337 -7.71 19.75 -3.55
CA TYR A 337 -6.54 19.47 -2.72
C TYR A 337 -6.55 20.30 -1.44
N THR A 338 -6.78 21.61 -1.56
CA THR A 338 -6.86 22.52 -0.41
C THR A 338 -7.95 22.09 0.54
N LYS A 339 -9.17 21.87 0.04
CA LYS A 339 -10.32 21.45 0.84
C LYS A 339 -10.08 20.09 1.52
N ALA A 340 -9.48 19.12 0.82
CA ALA A 340 -9.17 17.82 1.40
C ALA A 340 -8.14 17.91 2.55
N ARG A 341 -7.17 18.82 2.46
CA ARG A 341 -6.20 19.11 3.54
C ARG A 341 -6.85 19.82 4.71
N GLU A 342 -7.68 20.83 4.45
CA GLU A 342 -8.43 21.57 5.45
C GLU A 342 -9.37 20.67 6.25
N ASN A 343 -10.00 19.69 5.59
CA ASN A 343 -10.81 18.66 6.26
C ASN A 343 -9.99 17.80 7.24
N LEU A 344 -8.68 17.66 7.01
CA LEU A 344 -7.76 17.03 7.96
C LEU A 344 -7.17 18.04 8.96
N GLY A 345 -7.55 19.32 8.87
CA GLY A 345 -7.02 20.46 9.59
C GLY A 345 -5.53 20.72 9.32
N LEU A 346 -5.05 20.36 8.13
CA LEU A 346 -3.69 20.61 7.69
C LEU A 346 -3.62 21.96 6.99
N LYS A 347 -2.61 22.78 7.35
CA LYS A 347 -2.28 24.05 6.71
C LYS A 347 -1.16 23.84 5.69
N ASP A 348 -1.02 24.74 4.73
CA ASP A 348 0.07 24.71 3.75
C ASP A 348 1.46 24.76 4.41
N THR A 349 1.59 25.41 5.57
CA THR A 349 2.85 25.44 6.34
C THR A 349 3.32 24.04 6.72
N HIS A 350 2.42 23.12 7.05
CA HIS A 350 2.77 21.74 7.40
C HIS A 350 3.39 20.96 6.22
N PHE A 351 3.13 21.40 4.99
CA PHE A 351 3.74 20.83 3.77
C PHE A 351 5.01 21.58 3.35
N LYS A 352 5.02 22.91 3.51
CA LYS A 352 6.21 23.74 3.24
C LYS A 352 7.38 23.35 4.15
N GLU A 353 7.16 23.14 5.43
CA GLU A 353 8.20 22.68 6.36
C GLU A 353 8.77 21.32 5.96
N ALA A 354 7.92 20.40 5.49
CA ALA A 354 8.38 19.11 4.98
C ALA A 354 9.28 19.30 3.74
N ALA A 355 8.87 20.13 2.78
CA ALA A 355 9.64 20.44 1.58
C ALA A 355 10.94 21.22 1.86
N GLU A 356 10.93 22.14 2.83
CA GLU A 356 12.12 22.88 3.25
C GLU A 356 13.13 21.97 3.94
N ARG A 357 12.70 21.04 4.79
CA ARG A 357 13.59 20.03 5.38
C ARG A 357 14.28 19.17 4.32
N VAL A 358 13.59 18.85 3.22
CA VAL A 358 14.20 18.17 2.06
C VAL A 358 15.31 19.03 1.47
N ARG A 359 15.03 20.31 1.16
CA ARG A 359 15.99 21.25 0.57
C ARG A 359 17.17 21.51 1.51
N SER A 360 16.95 21.68 2.81
CA SER A 360 18.02 21.85 3.80
C SER A 360 18.89 20.59 3.91
N THR A 361 18.29 19.40 3.88
CA THR A 361 19.02 18.13 3.89
C THR A 361 19.86 17.97 2.61
N GLN A 362 19.32 18.36 1.46
CA GLN A 362 20.03 18.40 0.18
C GLN A 362 21.26 19.31 0.25
N LEU A 363 21.09 20.54 0.72
CA LEU A 363 22.17 21.52 0.84
C LEU A 363 23.27 21.05 1.81
N LEU A 364 22.88 20.40 2.91
CA LEU A 364 23.81 19.80 3.87
C LEU A 364 24.60 18.65 3.25
N LEU A 365 23.97 17.80 2.44
CA LEU A 365 24.63 16.70 1.74
C LEU A 365 25.63 17.20 0.71
N HIS A 366 25.25 18.16 -0.15
CA HIS A 366 26.17 18.77 -1.11
C HIS A 366 27.37 19.45 -0.44
N ARG A 367 27.16 20.15 0.69
CA ARG A 367 28.26 20.81 1.41
C ARG A 367 29.24 19.83 2.07
N ARG A 368 28.75 18.68 2.54
CA ARG A 368 29.57 17.73 3.31
C ARG A 368 30.23 16.63 2.48
N LEU A 369 29.63 16.24 1.35
CA LEU A 369 30.12 15.13 0.54
C LEU A 369 31.03 15.58 -0.61
N GLY A 370 31.20 16.89 -0.80
CA GLY A 370 32.03 17.45 -1.86
C GLY A 370 31.37 17.42 -3.24
N PRO A 371 31.98 18.07 -4.25
CA PRO A 371 31.43 18.18 -5.59
C PRO A 371 31.40 16.84 -6.37
N ASP A 372 32.18 15.84 -5.94
CA ASP A 372 32.35 14.57 -6.64
C ASP A 372 31.25 13.53 -6.35
N VAL A 373 30.33 13.82 -5.42
CA VAL A 373 29.19 12.96 -5.09
C VAL A 373 27.95 13.38 -5.87
N VAL A 374 27.52 12.52 -6.79
CA VAL A 374 26.34 12.72 -7.63
C VAL A 374 25.06 12.45 -6.82
N VAL A 375 24.46 13.51 -6.30
CA VAL A 375 23.11 13.47 -5.72
C VAL A 375 22.09 13.48 -6.86
N GLN A 376 21.67 12.31 -7.36
CA GLN A 376 20.60 12.22 -8.35
C GLN A 376 19.24 12.44 -7.69
N ILE A 377 18.62 13.55 -8.04
CA ILE A 377 17.25 13.87 -7.67
C ILE A 377 16.33 13.19 -8.68
N GLY A 378 15.27 12.53 -8.20
CA GLY A 378 14.22 11.97 -9.07
C GLY A 378 13.34 13.04 -9.73
N ARG A 379 13.95 14.08 -10.31
CA ARG A 379 13.31 14.99 -11.27
C ARG A 379 13.81 14.49 -12.62
N GLN A 380 12.93 13.87 -13.41
CA GLN A 380 13.26 13.54 -14.79
C GLN A 380 13.49 14.87 -15.52
N GLU A 381 14.76 15.27 -15.66
CA GLU A 381 15.12 16.45 -16.43
C GLU A 381 14.85 16.18 -17.90
N ARG A 382 14.33 17.21 -18.58
CA ARG A 382 14.14 17.27 -20.03
C ARG A 382 15.51 17.35 -20.70
N ASN A 383 16.29 16.28 -20.74
CA ASN A 383 17.42 16.22 -21.65
C ASN A 383 17.36 14.90 -22.42
N GLY A 384 17.45 15.04 -23.74
CA GLY A 384 17.21 13.99 -24.71
C GLY A 384 18.17 12.81 -24.59
N GLU A 385 17.72 11.71 -25.19
CA GLU A 385 18.53 10.57 -25.62
C GLU A 385 19.15 9.73 -24.51
N SER A 386 18.30 8.98 -23.80
CA SER A 386 18.65 7.62 -23.38
C SER A 386 17.38 6.78 -23.22
N GLU A 387 17.24 5.74 -24.03
CA GLU A 387 16.25 4.67 -23.85
C GLU A 387 16.57 3.89 -22.56
N GLN A 388 16.11 4.38 -21.42
CA GLN A 388 15.99 3.59 -20.21
C GLN A 388 14.57 3.70 -19.68
N GLN A 389 13.96 2.52 -19.53
CA GLN A 389 12.59 2.22 -19.15
C GLN A 389 11.86 3.31 -18.35
N GLN A 390 10.72 3.71 -18.93
CA GLN A 390 9.67 4.57 -18.42
C GLN A 390 9.32 4.30 -16.95
N GLN A 391 10.02 4.95 -16.03
CA GLN A 391 9.52 5.17 -14.69
C GLN A 391 8.52 6.34 -14.75
N GLN A 392 7.22 6.05 -14.68
CA GLN A 392 6.25 7.09 -14.31
C GLN A 392 6.76 7.72 -13.00
N PRO A 393 6.93 9.06 -12.92
CA PRO A 393 7.41 9.67 -11.69
C PRO A 393 6.45 9.29 -10.57
N LEU A 394 7.01 8.78 -9.47
CA LEU A 394 6.35 8.39 -8.21
C LEU A 394 5.45 9.49 -7.58
N LEU A 395 5.31 10.63 -8.25
CA LEU A 395 4.57 11.82 -7.88
C LEU A 395 3.22 11.95 -8.59
N TYR A 396 2.97 11.18 -9.65
CA TYR A 396 1.70 11.24 -10.39
C TYR A 396 1.03 9.86 -10.42
N ARG A 397 -0.29 9.85 -10.33
CA ARG A 397 -1.09 8.62 -10.42
C ARG A 397 -2.17 8.79 -11.49
N PRO A 398 -2.35 7.82 -12.41
CA PRO A 398 -3.44 7.84 -13.37
C PRO A 398 -4.79 7.91 -12.67
N LEU A 399 -5.73 8.70 -13.20
CA LEU A 399 -7.07 8.84 -12.65
C LEU A 399 -7.91 7.57 -12.84
N VAL A 400 -7.72 6.89 -13.97
CA VAL A 400 -8.44 5.69 -14.37
C VAL A 400 -7.46 4.53 -14.58
N GLY A 401 -7.85 3.34 -14.13
CA GLY A 401 -7.14 2.08 -14.30
C GLY A 401 -7.86 1.18 -15.28
N PHE A 402 -7.10 0.50 -16.15
CA PHE A 402 -7.65 -0.45 -17.11
C PHE A 402 -7.17 -1.85 -16.76
N PRO A 403 -8.07 -2.75 -16.34
CA PRO A 403 -7.70 -4.14 -16.16
C PRO A 403 -7.38 -4.78 -17.52
N THR A 404 -6.28 -5.52 -17.58
CA THR A 404 -5.85 -6.28 -18.76
C THR A 404 -6.07 -7.77 -18.53
N GLU A 405 -5.94 -8.59 -19.57
CA GLU A 405 -6.10 -10.06 -19.49
C GLU A 405 -7.43 -10.49 -18.83
N VAL A 406 -8.51 -9.76 -19.11
CA VAL A 406 -9.80 -9.99 -18.42
C VAL A 406 -10.48 -11.24 -18.96
N GLN A 407 -10.79 -12.17 -18.06
CA GLN A 407 -11.50 -13.42 -18.34
C GLN A 407 -12.59 -13.62 -17.30
N TRP A 408 -13.75 -14.10 -17.70
CA TRP A 408 -14.83 -14.38 -16.76
C TRP A 408 -15.72 -15.52 -17.21
N ASP A 409 -16.38 -16.14 -16.24
CA ASP A 409 -17.34 -17.20 -16.44
C ASP A 409 -18.32 -17.33 -15.27
N LEU A 410 -19.52 -17.83 -15.58
CA LEU A 410 -20.51 -18.21 -14.57
C LEU A 410 -20.37 -19.70 -14.29
N VAL A 411 -20.07 -20.04 -13.04
CA VAL A 411 -19.85 -21.41 -12.57
C VAL A 411 -20.91 -21.75 -11.53
N THR A 412 -21.54 -22.91 -11.65
CA THR A 412 -22.41 -23.42 -10.58
C THR A 412 -21.57 -24.25 -9.63
N GLY A 413 -21.63 -23.94 -8.34
CA GLY A 413 -20.87 -24.64 -7.32
C GLY A 413 -21.67 -24.82 -6.02
N PRO A 414 -21.29 -25.79 -5.18
CA PRO A 414 -21.86 -25.93 -3.84
C PRO A 414 -21.60 -24.70 -2.99
N VAL A 415 -22.64 -24.25 -2.25
CA VAL A 415 -22.57 -23.12 -1.33
C VAL A 415 -21.48 -23.40 -0.28
N GLY A 416 -20.60 -22.42 -0.07
CA GLY A 416 -19.54 -22.48 0.94
C GLY A 416 -18.30 -23.28 0.56
N GLN A 417 -18.27 -23.95 -0.60
CA GLN A 417 -17.10 -24.70 -1.07
C GLN A 417 -16.28 -23.94 -2.12
N PRO A 418 -14.94 -24.12 -2.18
CA PRO A 418 -14.10 -23.43 -3.16
C PRO A 418 -14.52 -23.71 -4.60
N VAL A 419 -14.64 -22.66 -5.41
CA VAL A 419 -14.94 -22.75 -6.85
C VAL A 419 -13.67 -22.54 -7.71
N VAL A 420 -12.56 -22.21 -7.04
CA VAL A 420 -11.26 -21.99 -7.67
C VAL A 420 -10.21 -22.69 -6.83
N ALA A 421 -9.50 -23.64 -7.43
CA ALA A 421 -8.33 -24.25 -6.83
C ALA A 421 -7.19 -23.22 -6.68
N THR A 422 -6.54 -23.23 -5.51
CA THR A 422 -5.31 -22.46 -5.27
C THR A 422 -4.11 -23.10 -5.98
N ASP A 423 -3.01 -22.38 -6.13
CA ASP A 423 -1.83 -22.90 -6.84
C ASP A 423 -1.24 -24.13 -6.13
N VAL A 424 -1.32 -24.17 -4.80
CA VAL A 424 -0.92 -25.33 -3.99
C VAL A 424 -1.76 -26.57 -4.32
N VAL A 425 -3.08 -26.43 -4.49
CA VAL A 425 -3.96 -27.54 -4.89
C VAL A 425 -3.65 -27.96 -6.34
N ARG A 426 -3.50 -27.00 -7.25
CA ARG A 426 -3.20 -27.29 -8.68
C ARG A 426 -1.86 -28.00 -8.86
N ASN A 427 -0.87 -27.67 -8.03
CA ASN A 427 0.45 -28.27 -8.08
C ASN A 427 0.53 -29.59 -7.29
N GLY A 428 -0.59 -30.11 -6.78
CA GLY A 428 -0.64 -31.38 -6.05
C GLY A 428 0.08 -31.35 -4.69
N LEU A 429 0.38 -30.16 -4.15
CA LEU A 429 1.03 -30.00 -2.85
C LEU A 429 0.08 -30.27 -1.67
N ILE A 430 -1.24 -30.23 -1.93
CA ILE A 430 -2.28 -30.78 -1.07
C ILE A 430 -3.17 -31.63 -1.99
N ALA A 431 -3.63 -32.79 -1.53
CA ALA A 431 -4.71 -33.51 -2.19
C ALA A 431 -5.92 -32.59 -2.40
N ASP A 432 -6.72 -32.84 -3.45
CA ASP A 432 -7.97 -32.10 -3.68
C ASP A 432 -8.73 -31.98 -2.36
N LEU A 433 -9.09 -30.74 -1.99
CA LEU A 433 -9.85 -30.47 -0.78
C LEU A 433 -11.10 -31.36 -0.82
N ASP A 434 -11.11 -32.42 -0.01
CA ASP A 434 -12.26 -33.30 0.10
C ASP A 434 -13.46 -32.41 0.48
N PRO A 435 -14.48 -32.29 -0.38
CA PRO A 435 -15.62 -31.42 -0.15
C PRO A 435 -16.37 -31.77 1.16
N SER A 436 -16.07 -32.90 1.79
CA SER A 436 -16.60 -33.30 3.10
C SER A 436 -15.92 -32.64 4.32
N LEU A 437 -14.76 -32.00 4.19
CA LEU A 437 -14.00 -31.48 5.34
C LEU A 437 -14.39 -30.06 5.79
N SER A 438 -15.38 -29.41 5.16
CA SER A 438 -15.84 -28.07 5.58
C SER A 438 -17.06 -28.06 6.52
N THR A 439 -17.65 -29.21 6.85
CA THR A 439 -18.74 -29.28 7.83
C THR A 439 -18.19 -29.55 9.23
N ARG A 440 -17.71 -28.49 9.89
CA ARG A 440 -17.47 -28.50 11.33
C ARG A 440 -18.78 -28.25 12.07
N ASP A 441 -19.75 -29.15 11.88
CA ASP A 441 -20.98 -29.27 12.68
C ASP A 441 -21.40 -30.75 12.65
N GLY A 442 -20.69 -31.56 13.42
CA GLY A 442 -21.03 -32.97 13.66
C GLY A 442 -22.19 -33.08 14.65
N LEU A 443 -23.43 -32.94 14.17
CA LEU A 443 -24.60 -33.47 14.85
C LEU A 443 -25.04 -34.75 14.14
N PRO A 444 -24.96 -35.93 14.79
CA PRO A 444 -25.38 -37.18 14.18
C PRO A 444 -26.92 -37.26 14.17
N GLY A 445 -27.53 -37.25 12.97
CA GLY A 445 -28.96 -37.54 12.81
C GLY A 445 -29.70 -36.79 11.69
N GLY A 446 -29.09 -35.80 11.04
CA GLY A 446 -29.75 -35.06 9.96
C GLY A 446 -29.69 -35.79 8.61
N ARG A 447 -30.84 -36.04 7.98
CA ARG A 447 -30.93 -36.44 6.56
C ARG A 447 -29.99 -35.56 5.72
N LYS A 448 -29.05 -36.16 4.97
CA LYS A 448 -28.16 -35.47 4.02
C LYS A 448 -29.00 -34.71 3.00
N ARG A 449 -29.28 -33.42 3.24
CA ARG A 449 -29.80 -32.52 2.21
C ARG A 449 -28.73 -32.39 1.15
N SER A 450 -29.09 -32.59 -0.11
CA SER A 450 -28.21 -32.28 -1.24
C SER A 450 -27.65 -30.87 -1.05
N PRO A 451 -26.33 -30.65 -1.21
CA PRO A 451 -25.73 -29.34 -1.01
C PRO A 451 -26.43 -28.35 -1.94
N ARG A 452 -26.92 -27.24 -1.36
CA ARG A 452 -27.49 -26.15 -2.17
C ARG A 452 -26.40 -25.68 -3.14
N SER A 453 -26.71 -25.63 -4.42
CA SER A 453 -25.84 -25.05 -5.44
C SER A 453 -26.15 -23.57 -5.61
N GLU A 454 -25.13 -22.79 -5.89
CA GLU A 454 -25.23 -21.37 -6.22
C GLU A 454 -24.45 -21.05 -7.50
N THR A 455 -24.95 -20.07 -8.25
CA THR A 455 -24.23 -19.50 -9.38
C THR A 455 -23.19 -18.52 -8.85
N CYS A 456 -21.95 -18.67 -9.32
CA CYS A 456 -20.82 -17.82 -8.97
C CYS A 456 -20.26 -17.16 -10.23
N LEU A 457 -19.98 -15.87 -10.16
CA LEU A 457 -19.15 -15.18 -11.16
C LEU A 457 -17.69 -15.34 -10.79
N ARG A 458 -16.93 -16.02 -11.64
CA ARG A 458 -15.48 -16.07 -11.57
C ARG A 458 -14.92 -15.02 -12.54
N LEU A 459 -14.06 -14.14 -12.02
CA LEU A 459 -13.46 -13.04 -12.77
C LEU A 459 -11.94 -13.06 -12.56
N ARG A 460 -11.18 -12.99 -13.64
CA ARG A 460 -9.71 -12.89 -13.66
C ARG A 460 -9.31 -11.67 -14.45
N PHE A 461 -8.29 -10.96 -13.96
CA PHE A 461 -7.74 -9.79 -14.63
C PHE A 461 -6.38 -9.43 -14.04
N THR A 462 -5.63 -8.62 -14.75
CA THR A 462 -4.33 -8.09 -14.33
C THR A 462 -4.43 -6.58 -14.18
N LEU A 463 -3.87 -6.04 -13.08
CA LEU A 463 -3.68 -4.59 -12.88
C LEU A 463 -2.19 -4.29 -12.83
N GLU A 464 -1.74 -3.35 -13.64
CA GLU A 464 -0.40 -2.80 -13.54
C GLU A 464 -0.21 -2.00 -12.26
N LYS A 465 1.02 -1.86 -11.79
CA LYS A 465 1.35 -1.16 -10.53
C LYS A 465 0.82 0.27 -10.47
N ALA A 466 0.87 1.00 -11.59
CA ALA A 466 0.37 2.37 -11.68
C ALA A 466 -1.16 2.46 -11.57
N HIS A 467 -1.85 1.41 -12.03
CA HIS A 467 -3.30 1.29 -12.12
C HIS A 467 -3.91 0.41 -11.02
N ASP A 468 -3.08 0.02 -10.03
CA ASP A 468 -3.51 -0.90 -9.00
C ASP A 468 -4.38 -0.19 -7.96
N CYS A 469 -5.67 -0.11 -8.27
CA CYS A 469 -6.75 0.28 -7.37
C CYS A 469 -7.17 -0.85 -6.44
N GLY A 470 -6.64 -2.06 -6.62
CA GLY A 470 -7.02 -3.25 -5.89
C GLY A 470 -8.25 -3.94 -6.48
N GLY A 471 -8.27 -5.28 -6.43
CA GLY A 471 -9.34 -6.06 -7.07
C GLY A 471 -10.76 -5.75 -6.56
N ARG A 472 -10.92 -5.27 -5.32
CA ARG A 472 -12.22 -4.84 -4.79
C ARG A 472 -12.77 -3.59 -5.48
N MET A 473 -11.91 -2.67 -5.90
CA MET A 473 -12.34 -1.47 -6.63
C MET A 473 -12.83 -1.83 -8.03
N VAL A 474 -12.18 -2.79 -8.69
CA VAL A 474 -12.64 -3.33 -9.97
C VAL A 474 -14.01 -4.01 -9.82
N LEU A 475 -14.19 -4.84 -8.79
CA LEU A 475 -15.48 -5.47 -8.50
C LEU A 475 -16.58 -4.46 -8.20
N ARG A 476 -16.27 -3.39 -7.45
CA ARG A 476 -17.20 -2.30 -7.15
C ARG A 476 -17.72 -1.65 -8.43
N GLU A 477 -16.84 -1.32 -9.38
CA GLU A 477 -17.26 -0.70 -10.65
C GLU A 477 -18.06 -1.66 -11.54
N ILE A 478 -17.59 -2.91 -11.69
CA ILE A 478 -18.28 -3.92 -12.51
C ILE A 478 -19.68 -4.19 -11.95
N LEU A 479 -19.78 -4.43 -10.64
CA LEU A 479 -21.04 -4.83 -9.99
C LEU A 479 -21.91 -3.67 -9.53
N GLN A 480 -21.42 -2.42 -9.57
CA GLN A 480 -22.11 -1.23 -9.06
C GLN A 480 -22.60 -1.36 -7.61
N ARG A 481 -21.87 -2.15 -6.81
CA ARG A 481 -22.13 -2.34 -5.38
C ARG A 481 -21.20 -1.48 -4.54
N PRO A 482 -21.66 -1.01 -3.37
CA PRO A 482 -20.79 -0.25 -2.47
C PRO A 482 -19.64 -1.13 -1.96
N ILE A 483 -18.47 -0.51 -1.74
CA ILE A 483 -17.23 -1.24 -1.43
C ILE A 483 -17.34 -2.10 -0.16
N HIS A 484 -18.18 -1.68 0.80
CA HIS A 484 -18.35 -2.35 2.08
C HIS A 484 -18.96 -3.75 1.95
N GLU A 485 -19.74 -4.02 0.88
CA GLU A 485 -20.26 -5.36 0.59
C GLU A 485 -19.12 -6.36 0.25
N PHE A 486 -17.97 -5.85 -0.21
CA PHE A 486 -16.78 -6.65 -0.47
C PHE A 486 -15.78 -6.67 0.70
N MET A 487 -16.17 -6.06 1.83
CA MET A 487 -15.37 -6.02 3.04
C MET A 487 -15.92 -7.01 4.07
N PRO A 488 -15.03 -7.66 4.84
CA PRO A 488 -15.46 -8.55 5.91
C PRO A 488 -16.16 -7.74 7.00
N ALA A 489 -17.10 -8.38 7.71
CA ALA A 489 -17.90 -7.73 8.75
C ALA A 489 -17.05 -7.01 9.82
N SER A 490 -15.90 -7.56 10.17
CA SER A 490 -14.93 -6.95 11.10
C SER A 490 -14.22 -5.69 10.57
N SER A 491 -14.50 -5.30 9.33
CA SER A 491 -14.01 -4.08 8.68
C SER A 491 -15.15 -3.09 8.39
N LEU A 492 -16.39 -3.43 8.73
CA LEU A 492 -17.57 -2.57 8.59
C LEU A 492 -17.58 -1.53 9.73
N GLY A 493 -16.87 -0.42 9.53
CA GLY A 493 -17.19 0.84 10.20
C GLY A 493 -17.54 1.89 9.16
N ARG A 494 -17.61 3.19 9.54
CA ARG A 494 -17.93 4.32 8.63
C ARG A 494 -16.82 4.57 7.58
N GLN A 495 -16.53 3.60 6.71
CA GLN A 495 -15.63 3.71 5.57
C GLN A 495 -16.36 4.13 4.28
N ASP A 496 -17.70 4.15 4.28
CA ASP A 496 -18.51 4.53 3.11
C ASP A 496 -18.22 5.96 2.62
N LEU A 497 -17.85 6.87 3.52
CA LEU A 497 -17.49 8.25 3.15
C LEU A 497 -16.15 8.36 2.38
N LEU A 498 -15.34 7.29 2.37
CA LEU A 498 -14.03 7.27 1.71
C LEU A 498 -14.08 6.78 0.28
N PHE A 499 -15.14 6.07 -0.15
CA PHE A 499 -15.16 5.31 -1.40
C PHE A 499 -16.28 5.65 -2.36
#